data_AF-A0A7S1QXE5-F1
#
_entry.id   AF-A0A7S1QXE5-F1
#
_cell.length_a   1.000
_cell.length_b   1.000
_cell.length_c   1.000
_cell.angle_alpha   90.00
_cell.angle_beta   90.00
_cell.angle_gamma   90.00
#
_symmetry.space_group_name_H-M   'P 1'
#
loop_
_entity.id
_entity.type
_entity.pdbx_description
1 polymer ?
#
loop_
_entity_poly.entity_id
_entity_poly.type
_entity_poly.pdbx_seq_one_letter_code
_entity_poly.pdbx_strand_id
1 'polypeptide(L)'
;FAAQKFERARWDQVLCGDVLLTLRDEAFPADMAILGAHQGQAFISTANLDGETNLKERRAADLCSALTEPDDSNQAFQNAHGEVEESLRLAEALVGLMQKQGLEA
;
A
#
# COMPACT_ATOMS: atom_id res chain seq x y z
N PHE A 1 -2.31 5.81 23.32
CA PHE A 1 -1.72 6.22 22.03
C PHE A 1 -2.89 6.40 21.06
N ALA A 2 -2.85 7.42 20.21
CA ALA A 2 -4.01 7.80 19.40
C ALA A 2 -3.96 7.04 18.07
N ALA A 3 -5.06 6.37 17.72
CA ALA A 3 -5.20 5.64 16.47
C ALA A 3 -4.82 6.55 15.27
N GLN A 4 -3.78 6.16 14.54
CA GLN A 4 -3.42 6.82 13.29
C GLN A 4 -4.40 6.40 12.21
N LYS A 5 -4.84 7.39 11.42
CA LYS A 5 -5.79 7.23 10.33
C LYS A 5 -5.15 7.76 9.05
N PHE A 6 -5.43 7.08 7.94
CA PHE A 6 -5.08 7.63 6.63
C PHE A 6 -5.87 8.91 6.38
N GLU A 7 -5.18 9.93 5.92
CA GLU A 7 -5.77 11.19 5.48
C GLU A 7 -5.57 11.39 3.98
N ARG A 8 -6.42 12.22 3.38
CA ARG A 8 -6.27 12.56 1.97
C ARG A 8 -5.07 13.49 1.80
N ALA A 9 -4.11 13.06 0.99
CA ALA A 9 -2.95 13.86 0.62
C ALA A 9 -3.05 14.37 -0.83
N ARG A 10 -2.52 15.57 -1.10
CA ARG A 10 -2.28 16.03 -2.48
C ARG A 10 -0.99 15.39 -3.00
N TRP A 11 -0.91 15.13 -4.30
CA TRP A 11 0.24 14.44 -4.90
C TRP A 11 1.58 15.16 -4.69
N ASP A 12 1.58 16.49 -4.69
CA ASP A 12 2.77 17.31 -4.43
C ASP A 12 3.23 17.32 -2.95
N GLN A 13 2.49 16.66 -2.08
CA GLN A 13 2.82 16.51 -0.66
C GLN A 13 3.34 15.10 -0.32
N VAL A 14 3.30 14.16 -1.27
CA VAL A 14 3.79 12.80 -1.07
C VAL A 14 5.31 12.79 -1.05
N LEU A 15 5.89 12.23 0.01
CA LEU A 15 7.33 12.09 0.22
C LEU A 15 7.76 10.63 0.24
N CYS A 16 9.04 10.38 -0.04
CA CYS A 16 9.60 9.04 0.08
C CYS A 16 9.53 8.56 1.53
N GLY A 17 8.90 7.41 1.74
CA GLY A 17 8.64 6.82 3.06
C GLY A 17 7.19 6.92 3.52
N ASP A 18 6.36 7.72 2.84
CA ASP A 18 4.93 7.76 3.11
C ASP A 18 4.26 6.42 2.77
N VAL A 19 3.37 5.97 3.65
CA VAL A 19 2.51 4.82 3.39
C VAL A 19 1.19 5.33 2.82
N LEU A 20 0.89 4.95 1.59
CA LEU A 20 -0.32 5.37 0.89
C LEU A 20 -1.33 4.23 0.82
N LEU A 21 -2.59 4.53 1.12
CA LEU A 21 -3.73 3.68 0.81
C LEU A 21 -4.35 4.16 -0.51
N THR A 22 -4.18 3.40 -1.57
CA THR A 22 -4.76 3.70 -2.88
C THR A 22 -6.07 2.95 -3.07
N LEU A 23 -7.08 3.64 -3.62
CA LEU A 23 -8.35 2.99 -3.94
C LEU A 23 -8.32 2.39 -5.35
N ARG A 24 -9.29 1.51 -5.63
CA ARG A 24 -9.48 0.93 -6.95
C ARG A 24 -9.65 2.05 -7.99
N ASP A 25 -9.03 1.86 -9.15
CA ASP A 25 -9.09 2.76 -10.32
C ASP A 25 -8.49 4.16 -10.11
N GLU A 26 -7.70 4.36 -9.04
CA GLU A 26 -6.91 5.58 -8.85
C GLU A 26 -5.52 5.49 -9.47
N ALA A 27 -5.02 6.62 -9.98
CA ALA A 27 -3.66 6.74 -10.47
C ALA A 27 -2.66 6.89 -9.32
N PHE A 28 -1.43 6.42 -9.56
CA PHE A 28 -0.35 6.49 -8.57
C PHE A 28 0.43 7.81 -8.68
N PRO A 29 0.74 8.47 -7.56
CA PRO A 29 1.46 9.75 -7.57
C PRO A 29 2.96 9.60 -7.81
N ALA A 30 3.51 8.40 -7.61
CA ALA A 30 4.93 8.08 -7.71
C ALA A 30 5.11 6.56 -7.93
N ASP A 31 6.37 6.12 -8.05
CA ASP A 31 6.71 4.69 -7.99
C ASP A 31 6.47 4.16 -6.57
N MET A 32 5.83 2.99 -6.47
CA MET A 32 5.37 2.45 -5.18
C MET A 32 5.77 0.99 -4.99
N ALA A 33 6.10 0.63 -3.75
CA ALA A 33 6.18 -0.76 -3.31
C ALA A 33 4.83 -1.21 -2.72
N ILE A 34 4.38 -2.41 -3.06
CA ILE A 34 3.12 -2.97 -2.55
C ILE A 34 3.39 -3.60 -1.19
N LEU A 35 2.77 -3.06 -0.15
CA LEU A 35 2.80 -3.61 1.21
C LEU A 35 1.65 -4.58 1.48
N GLY A 36 0.54 -4.43 0.76
CA GLY A 36 -0.62 -5.29 0.87
C GLY A 36 -1.66 -4.95 -0.19
N ALA A 37 -2.58 -5.87 -0.45
CA ALA A 37 -3.69 -5.68 -1.36
C ALA A 37 -4.91 -6.45 -0.85
N HIS A 38 -6.11 -5.97 -1.19
CA HIS A 38 -7.34 -6.72 -0.95
C HIS A 38 -7.24 -8.10 -1.60
N GLN A 39 -7.50 -9.16 -0.84
CA GLN A 39 -7.37 -10.56 -1.28
C GLN A 39 -5.94 -10.97 -1.70
N GLY A 40 -4.91 -10.25 -1.22
CA GLY A 40 -3.51 -10.62 -1.38
C GLY A 40 -2.90 -10.36 -2.77
N GLN A 41 -3.67 -9.79 -3.71
CA GLN A 41 -3.19 -9.48 -5.06
C GLN A 41 -3.77 -8.15 -5.58
N ALA A 42 -2.95 -7.41 -6.31
CA ALA A 42 -3.30 -6.18 -6.99
C ALA A 42 -3.24 -6.39 -8.51
N PHE A 43 -4.13 -5.70 -9.23
CA PHE A 43 -4.15 -5.69 -10.68
C PHE A 43 -3.89 -4.26 -11.15
N ILE A 44 -2.76 -4.07 -11.83
CA ILE A 44 -2.29 -2.73 -12.22
C ILE A 44 -2.41 -2.58 -13.74
N SER A 45 -3.04 -1.49 -14.17
CA SER A 45 -3.04 -1.06 -15.56
C SER A 45 -1.81 -0.20 -15.83
N THR A 46 -1.09 -0.48 -16.92
CA THR A 46 -0.01 0.36 -17.44
C THR A 46 -0.37 1.06 -18.74
N ALA A 47 -1.64 1.01 -19.16
CA ALA A 47 -2.12 1.53 -20.44
C ALA A 47 -1.71 2.99 -20.71
N ASN A 48 -1.63 3.83 -19.68
CA ASN A 48 -1.24 5.23 -19.83
C ASN A 48 0.27 5.42 -20.09
N LEU A 49 1.08 4.40 -19.86
CA LEU A 49 2.54 4.40 -20.05
C LEU A 49 2.94 3.68 -21.34
N ASP A 50 2.33 2.52 -21.64
CA ASP A 50 2.72 1.64 -22.74
C ASP A 50 1.59 1.28 -23.72
N GLY A 51 0.35 1.67 -23.44
CA GLY A 51 -0.82 1.34 -24.26
C GLY A 51 -1.31 -0.11 -24.12
N GLU A 52 -0.76 -0.89 -23.19
CA GLU A 52 -1.22 -2.26 -22.93
C GLU A 52 -2.58 -2.25 -22.20
N THR A 53 -3.54 -3.03 -22.69
CA THR A 53 -4.89 -3.13 -22.10
C THR A 53 -5.01 -4.22 -21.04
N ASN A 54 -4.02 -5.10 -20.92
CA ASN A 54 -4.01 -6.18 -19.95
C ASN A 54 -3.63 -5.66 -18.57
N LEU A 55 -4.28 -6.19 -17.54
CA LEU A 55 -3.90 -5.92 -16.16
C LEU A 55 -2.71 -6.80 -15.76
N LYS A 56 -1.70 -6.18 -15.16
CA LYS A 56 -0.52 -6.87 -14.61
C LYS A 56 -0.83 -7.26 -13.16
N GLU A 57 -0.81 -8.55 -12.87
CA GLU A 57 -0.91 -9.06 -11.49
C GLU A 57 0.37 -8.71 -10.72
N ARG A 58 0.20 -8.21 -9.49
CA ARG A 58 1.27 -7.89 -8.55
C ARG A 58 0.87 -8.33 -7.14
N ARG A 59 1.86 -8.75 -6.36
CA ARG A 59 1.68 -9.17 -4.96
C ARG A 59 2.69 -8.43 -4.09
N ALA A 60 2.33 -8.23 -2.82
CA ALA A 60 3.30 -7.75 -1.84
C ALA A 60 4.42 -8.77 -1.67
N ALA A 61 5.61 -8.32 -1.29
CA ALA A 61 6.70 -9.23 -0.98
C ALA A 61 6.34 -10.11 0.22
N ASP A 62 6.88 -11.33 0.30
CA ASP A 62 6.58 -12.27 1.40
C ASP A 62 6.88 -11.70 2.79
N LEU A 63 7.87 -10.80 2.89
CA LEU A 63 8.21 -10.08 4.11
C LEU A 63 7.05 -9.19 4.62
N CYS A 64 6.15 -8.78 3.73
CA CYS A 64 4.95 -7.99 4.05
C CYS A 64 3.74 -8.88 4.40
N SER A 65 3.87 -10.22 4.45
CA SER A 65 2.75 -11.13 4.74
C SER A 65 2.01 -10.81 6.04
N ALA A 66 2.72 -10.33 7.05
CA ALA A 66 2.15 -9.91 8.33
C ALA A 66 1.39 -8.56 8.28
N LEU A 67 1.40 -7.84 7.15
CA LEU A 67 0.58 -6.66 6.88
C LEU A 67 -0.75 -6.99 6.18
N THR A 68 -0.83 -8.16 5.57
CA THR A 68 -2.02 -8.66 4.89
C THR A 68 -2.80 -9.56 5.84
N GLU A 69 -3.78 -8.98 6.54
CA GLU A 69 -4.75 -9.77 7.30
C GLU A 69 -5.51 -10.73 6.36
N PRO A 70 -5.71 -12.01 6.75
CA PRO A 70 -6.58 -12.92 6.02
C PRO A 70 -8.03 -12.43 6.13
N ASP A 71 -8.50 -11.92 5.00
CA ASP A 71 -9.83 -11.40 4.65
C ASP A 71 -11.03 -12.02 5.39
N ASP A 72 -11.93 -11.19 5.95
CA ASP A 72 -13.38 -11.32 5.72
C ASP A 72 -14.21 -10.06 6.07
N SER A 73 -13.63 -8.86 5.98
CA SER A 73 -14.39 -7.66 6.30
C SER A 73 -13.94 -6.47 5.48
N ASN A 74 -14.72 -6.19 4.44
CA ASN A 74 -14.85 -4.88 3.81
C ASN A 74 -15.11 -3.73 4.83
N GLN A 75 -15.30 -4.05 6.11
CA GLN A 75 -15.48 -3.13 7.23
C GLN A 75 -14.16 -2.60 7.84
N ALA A 76 -13.03 -3.32 7.78
CA ALA A 76 -11.79 -2.84 8.41
C ALA A 76 -11.18 -1.63 7.66
N PHE A 77 -11.29 -1.64 6.32
CA PHE A 77 -10.82 -0.52 5.48
C PHE A 77 -11.84 0.62 5.38
N GLN A 78 -13.15 0.35 5.47
CA GLN A 78 -14.18 1.42 5.48
C GLN A 78 -14.38 2.06 6.85
N ASN A 79 -14.11 1.34 7.94
CA ASN A 79 -14.14 1.84 9.31
C ASN A 79 -12.71 2.05 9.83
N ALA A 80 -11.91 2.92 9.18
CA ALA A 80 -10.62 3.38 9.67
C ALA A 80 -10.75 4.22 10.97
N HIS A 81 -11.31 3.59 12.00
CA HIS A 81 -11.64 4.06 13.33
C HIS A 81 -11.25 3.05 14.41
N GLY A 82 -10.79 1.84 14.06
CA GLY A 82 -10.26 0.87 15.02
C GLY A 82 -9.17 -0.02 14.38
N GLU A 83 -8.06 -0.16 15.10
CA GLU A 83 -6.99 -1.17 14.89
C GLU A 83 -6.08 -1.07 13.65
N VAL A 84 -5.66 0.14 13.25
CA VAL A 84 -4.60 0.34 12.23
C VAL A 84 -3.21 0.56 12.85
N GLU A 85 -3.10 0.66 14.18
CA GLU A 85 -1.84 1.04 14.85
C GLU A 85 -0.72 -0.01 14.69
N GLU A 86 -1.02 -1.30 14.68
CA GLU A 86 0.01 -2.35 14.63
C GLU A 86 0.50 -2.60 13.20
N SER A 87 -0.43 -2.69 12.23
CA SER A 87 -0.09 -2.84 10.81
C SER A 87 0.67 -1.63 10.27
N LEU A 88 0.34 -0.41 10.72
CA LEU A 88 1.07 0.79 10.30
C LEU A 88 2.50 0.81 10.85
N ARG A 89 2.71 0.41 12.11
CA ARG A 89 4.07 0.30 12.69
C ARG A 89 4.92 -0.74 11.98
N LEU A 90 4.31 -1.86 11.59
CA LEU A 90 5.00 -2.88 10.81
C LEU A 90 5.33 -2.37 9.40
N ALA A 91 4.43 -1.62 8.77
CA ALA A 91 4.67 -0.98 7.48
C ALA A 91 5.82 0.04 7.55
N GLU A 92 5.82 0.92 8.56
CA GLU A 92 6.90 1.87 8.81
C GLU A 92 8.25 1.16 9.08
N ALA A 93 8.24 0.09 9.87
CA ALA A 93 9.43 -0.70 10.15
C ALA A 93 9.98 -1.37 8.87
N LEU A 94 9.10 -1.89 8.02
CA LEU A 94 9.47 -2.50 6.74
C LEU A 94 10.01 -1.47 5.75
N VAL A 95 9.35 -0.33 5.60
CA VAL A 95 9.85 0.80 4.80
C VAL A 95 11.24 1.22 5.29
N GLY A 96 11.42 1.34 6.62
CA GLY A 96 12.72 1.64 7.22
C GLY A 96 13.79 0.57 6.98
N LEU A 97 13.41 -0.71 6.89
CA LEU A 97 14.33 -1.80 6.52
C LEU A 97 14.68 -1.76 5.02
N MET A 98 13.70 -1.54 4.15
CA MET A 98 13.91 -1.43 2.69
C MET A 98 14.84 -0.25 2.36
N GLN A 99 14.66 0.90 3.02
CA GLN A 99 15.55 2.05 2.89
C GLN A 99 16.97 1.77 3.38
N LYS A 100 17.14 1.00 4.46
CA LYS A 100 18.46 0.64 5.01
C LYS A 100 19.22 -0.37 4.16
N GLN A 101 18.51 -1.23 3.45
CA GLN A 101 19.13 -2.28 2.63
C GLN A 101 19.41 -1.86 1.18
N GLY A 102 19.01 -0.66 0.77
CA GLY A 102 19.20 -0.20 -0.62
C GLY A 102 18.57 -1.15 -1.63
N LEU A 103 17.47 -1.82 -1.24
CA LEU A 103 16.75 -2.73 -2.11
C LEU A 103 15.97 -1.88 -3.10
N GLU A 104 16.58 -1.58 -4.24
CA GLU A 104 15.87 -1.03 -5.39
C GLU A 104 14.86 -2.09 -5.86
N ALA A 105 13.58 -1.71 -5.89
CA ALA A 105 12.48 -2.53 -6.40
C ALA A 105 12.54 -2.67 -7.93
#